data_AF-D0NU78-F1
#
_entry.id   AF-D0NU78-F1
#
_cell.length_a   1.000
_cell.length_b   1.000
_cell.length_c   1.000
_cell.angle_alpha   90.00
_cell.angle_beta   90.00
_cell.angle_gamma   90.00
#
_symmetry.space_group_name_H-M   'P 1'
#
loop_
_entity.id
_entity.type
_entity.pdbx_description
1 polymer ?
#
loop_
_entity_poly.entity_id
_entity_poly.type
_entity_poly.pdbx_seq_one_letter_code
_entity_poly.pdbx_strand_id
1 'polypeptide(L)'
;MTGNALGFNCLFNTALLFVPATRNSDGRWKQMALPCWDCSLRERMGRKIWINVFGEMALLCFLVIGGTSIPWIRRRMYQLFYNVHQLLFLAIFFTCLHWARAVWFLLPSVVVYFISRVLSHCNGTTPVEVLELTALSPSLCKLVIACMSSERGQYQVGQFVYLNIPAISRIEWHAFTVASSPKSSPNSMTILVKALGDWTEKLMTYQQMCTRCSIQPEVYVDGYFGVSLAETYQAYNTVILVGGGVGITPLLGILEEVCATHTDIIYR
;
A
#
# COMPACT_ATOMS: atom_id res chain seq x y z
N MET A 1 -12.39 0.43 13.95
CA MET A 1 -11.87 1.61 14.71
C MET A 1 -10.97 1.24 15.90
N THR A 2 -10.53 -0.02 16.05
CA THR A 2 -9.76 -0.51 17.21
C THR A 2 -8.23 -0.55 17.02
N GLY A 3 -7.71 -0.25 15.82
CA GLY A 3 -6.27 -0.33 15.53
C GLY A 3 -5.41 0.85 16.01
N ASN A 4 -6.01 2.00 16.34
CA ASN A 4 -5.25 3.21 16.72
C ASN A 4 -4.78 3.20 18.19
N ALA A 5 -5.40 2.40 19.06
CA ALA A 5 -5.08 2.39 20.49
C ALA A 5 -3.79 1.61 20.81
N LEU A 6 -3.49 0.54 20.06
CA LEU A 6 -2.35 -0.33 20.33
C LEU A 6 -1.00 0.32 20.00
N GLY A 7 -0.90 1.02 18.85
CA GLY A 7 0.34 1.72 18.47
C GLY A 7 0.68 2.90 19.38
N PHE A 8 -0.34 3.66 19.78
CA PHE A 8 -0.16 4.81 20.68
C PHE A 8 0.17 4.36 22.12
N ASN A 9 -0.49 3.30 22.62
CA ASN A 9 -0.16 2.74 23.93
C ASN A 9 1.25 2.12 24.00
N CYS A 10 1.79 1.64 22.88
CA CYS A 10 3.15 1.11 22.84
C CYS A 10 4.21 2.23 22.93
N LEU A 11 4.03 3.32 22.18
CA LEU A 11 4.89 4.51 22.25
C LEU A 11 4.78 5.26 23.59
N PHE A 12 3.57 5.30 24.16
CA PHE A 12 3.34 5.94 25.45
C PHE A 12 3.95 5.14 26.61
N ASN A 13 3.89 3.80 26.55
CA ASN A 13 4.56 2.94 27.54
C ASN A 13 6.09 2.96 27.43
N THR A 14 6.67 3.03 26.22
CA THR A 14 8.13 3.12 26.08
C THR A 14 8.67 4.46 26.56
N ALA A 15 8.00 5.57 26.28
CA ALA A 15 8.38 6.89 26.80
C ALA A 15 8.26 6.98 28.34
N LEU A 16 7.23 6.37 28.94
CA LEU A 16 7.05 6.32 30.40
C LEU A 16 7.99 5.35 31.12
N LEU A 17 8.56 4.35 30.44
CA LEU A 17 9.65 3.53 31.00
C LEU A 17 11.00 4.26 30.97
N PHE A 18 11.15 5.21 30.05
CA PHE A 18 12.38 5.98 29.87
C PHE A 18 12.59 7.06 30.92
N VAL A 19 11.54 7.79 31.28
CA VAL A 19 11.61 8.92 32.21
C VAL A 19 11.98 8.50 33.65
N PRO A 20 11.54 7.35 34.19
CA PRO A 20 12.01 6.84 35.46
C PRO A 20 13.46 6.32 35.41
N ALA A 21 13.91 5.79 34.27
CA ALA A 21 15.29 5.29 34.10
C ALA A 21 16.34 6.42 34.12
N THR A 22 15.98 7.61 33.62
CA THR A 22 16.83 8.81 33.68
C THR A 22 16.85 9.49 35.06
N ARG A 23 15.89 9.14 35.94
CA ARG A 23 15.77 9.69 37.30
C ARG A 23 16.64 8.97 38.35
N ASN A 24 17.39 7.92 37.97
CA ASN A 24 18.34 7.30 38.89
C ASN A 24 19.48 8.27 39.24
N SER A 25 19.58 8.62 40.53
CA SER A 25 20.46 9.64 41.12
C SER A 25 21.96 9.36 41.00
N ASP A 26 22.37 8.17 40.57
CA ASP A 26 23.76 7.70 40.69
C ASP A 26 24.58 7.85 39.39
N GLY A 27 24.05 8.55 38.37
CA GLY A 27 24.73 8.73 37.08
C GLY A 27 24.89 7.46 36.23
N ARG A 28 24.47 6.29 36.75
CA ARG A 28 24.47 4.99 36.05
C ARG A 28 23.82 5.05 34.68
N TRP A 29 22.74 5.82 34.53
CA TRP A 29 22.08 5.97 33.23
C TRP A 29 23.03 6.58 32.20
N LYS A 30 23.74 7.67 32.53
CA LYS A 30 24.70 8.31 31.62
C LYS A 30 25.83 7.36 31.20
N GLN A 31 26.26 6.49 32.11
CA GLN A 31 27.30 5.49 31.82
C GLN A 31 26.80 4.32 30.95
N MET A 32 25.48 4.06 30.94
CA MET A 32 24.88 2.88 30.31
C MET A 32 24.07 3.18 29.06
N ALA A 33 23.67 4.44 28.83
CA ALA A 33 22.81 4.86 27.72
C ALA A 33 23.57 5.62 26.60
N LEU A 34 24.75 6.17 26.90
CA LEU A 34 25.57 6.88 25.91
C LEU A 34 26.62 5.94 25.28
N PRO A 35 27.02 6.18 24.02
CA PRO A 35 28.04 5.38 23.36
C PRO A 35 29.38 5.48 24.10
N CYS A 36 30.03 4.34 24.32
CA CYS A 36 31.40 4.27 24.79
C CYS A 36 32.33 3.97 23.61
N TRP A 37 33.14 4.95 23.22
CA TRP A 37 34.05 4.83 22.08
C TRP A 37 35.33 4.05 22.41
N ASP A 38 35.73 4.06 23.69
CA ASP A 38 36.97 3.41 24.16
C ASP A 38 36.73 2.04 24.86
N CYS A 39 35.49 1.53 24.84
CA CYS A 39 35.15 0.26 25.48
C CYS A 39 35.28 -0.92 24.52
N SER A 40 35.83 -2.05 24.99
CA SER A 40 35.91 -3.27 24.19
C SER A 40 34.56 -3.97 24.10
N LEU A 41 34.11 -4.33 22.89
CA LEU A 41 32.91 -5.15 22.66
C LEU A 41 33.05 -6.60 23.17
N ARG A 42 34.28 -7.06 23.44
CA ARG A 42 34.53 -8.36 24.06
C ARG A 42 34.14 -8.37 25.52
N GLU A 43 34.26 -7.23 26.20
CA GLU A 43 33.93 -7.12 27.62
C GLU A 43 32.43 -7.05 27.84
N ARG A 44 31.97 -7.69 28.94
CA ARG A 44 30.55 -7.76 29.29
C ARG A 44 29.93 -6.36 29.47
N MET A 45 30.67 -5.40 30.01
CA MET A 45 30.19 -4.03 30.22
C MET A 45 30.08 -3.24 28.92
N GLY A 46 31.13 -3.22 28.09
CA GLY A 46 31.09 -2.56 26.79
C GLY A 46 29.95 -3.09 25.91
N ARG A 47 29.75 -4.42 25.88
CA ARG A 47 28.62 -5.04 25.17
C ARG A 47 27.25 -4.56 25.66
N LYS A 48 27.04 -4.46 26.97
CA LYS A 48 25.76 -4.01 27.55
C LYS A 48 25.46 -2.55 27.21
N ILE A 49 26.48 -1.69 27.24
CA ILE A 49 26.34 -0.27 26.88
C ILE A 49 25.89 -0.16 25.42
N TRP A 50 26.58 -0.84 24.49
CA TRP A 50 26.21 -0.83 23.08
C TRP A 50 24.82 -1.41 22.81
N ILE A 51 24.43 -2.50 23.48
CA ILE A 51 23.06 -3.05 23.41
C ILE A 51 22.02 -2.00 23.79
N ASN A 52 22.25 -1.24 24.87
CA ASN A 52 21.34 -0.18 25.29
C ASN A 52 21.29 0.94 24.26
N VAL A 53 22.45 1.41 23.78
CA VAL A 53 22.54 2.45 22.74
C VAL A 53 21.75 2.06 21.49
N PHE A 54 21.84 0.81 21.03
CA PHE A 54 21.02 0.34 19.91
C PHE A 54 19.52 0.37 20.24
N GLY A 55 19.14 0.06 21.47
CA GLY A 55 17.76 0.19 21.94
C GLY A 55 17.26 1.64 21.90
N GLU A 56 18.07 2.60 22.36
CA GLU A 56 17.79 4.04 22.29
C GLU A 56 17.57 4.50 20.85
N MET A 57 18.46 4.10 19.95
CA MET A 57 18.39 4.46 18.53
C MET A 57 17.13 3.88 17.86
N ALA A 58 16.79 2.63 18.18
CA ALA A 58 15.55 2.01 17.70
C ALA A 58 14.32 2.77 18.22
N LEU A 59 14.29 3.12 19.51
CA LEU A 59 13.20 3.88 20.12
C LEU A 59 13.04 5.26 19.47
N LEU A 60 14.15 5.99 19.24
CA LEU A 60 14.11 7.28 18.57
C LEU A 60 13.49 7.17 17.17
N CYS A 61 13.86 6.14 16.40
CA CYS A 61 13.25 5.89 15.09
C CYS A 61 11.74 5.65 15.23
N PHE A 62 11.30 4.81 16.17
CA PHE A 62 9.88 4.55 16.40
C PHE A 62 9.10 5.79 16.87
N LEU A 63 9.70 6.66 17.68
CA LEU A 63 9.07 7.92 18.12
C LEU A 63 8.87 8.89 16.94
N VAL A 64 9.88 9.02 16.08
CA VAL A 64 9.80 9.87 14.87
C VAL A 64 8.76 9.33 13.88
N ILE A 65 8.76 8.01 13.64
CA ILE A 65 7.73 7.33 12.84
C ILE A 65 6.33 7.53 13.46
N GLY A 66 6.22 7.35 14.77
CA GLY A 66 4.98 7.50 15.52
C GLY A 66 4.38 8.90 15.40
N GLY A 67 5.23 9.93 15.52
CA GLY A 67 4.84 11.32 15.36
C GLY A 67 4.24 11.60 13.97
N THR A 68 4.94 11.25 12.89
CA THR A 68 4.43 11.47 11.53
C THR A 68 3.25 10.58 11.16
N SER A 69 3.05 9.47 11.86
CA SER A 69 1.91 8.55 11.68
C SER A 69 0.61 9.02 12.32
N ILE A 70 0.62 10.11 13.11
CA ILE A 70 -0.58 10.71 13.70
C ILE A 70 -1.59 11.06 12.59
N PRO A 71 -2.89 10.70 12.72
CA PRO A 71 -3.87 10.86 11.65
C PRO A 71 -3.96 12.28 11.08
N TRP A 72 -3.79 13.30 11.92
CA TRP A 72 -3.79 14.70 11.48
C TRP A 72 -2.58 15.02 10.58
N ILE A 73 -1.37 14.59 10.95
CA ILE A 73 -0.15 14.81 10.15
C ILE A 73 -0.21 13.97 8.87
N ARG A 74 -0.47 12.66 8.99
CA ARG A 74 -0.52 11.75 7.83
C ARG A 74 -1.51 12.18 6.75
N ARG A 75 -2.67 12.71 7.14
CA ARG A 75 -3.71 13.15 6.18
C ARG A 75 -3.40 14.49 5.52
N ARG A 76 -2.65 15.39 6.19
CA ARG A 76 -2.29 16.71 5.63
C ARG A 76 -0.94 16.71 4.91
N MET A 77 -0.01 15.87 5.36
CA MET A 77 1.38 15.83 4.91
C MET A 77 1.80 14.39 4.58
N TYR A 78 1.12 13.80 3.60
CA TYR A 78 1.32 12.39 3.25
C TYR A 78 2.75 12.08 2.79
N GLN A 79 3.37 12.97 2.00
CA GLN A 79 4.75 12.79 1.53
C GLN A 79 5.75 12.74 2.69
N LEU A 80 5.61 13.63 3.69
CA LEU A 80 6.45 13.63 4.89
C LEU A 80 6.28 12.32 5.66
N PHE A 81 5.03 11.92 5.89
CA PHE A 81 4.71 10.64 6.51
C PHE A 81 5.39 9.49 5.78
N TYR A 82 5.19 9.38 4.46
CA TYR A 82 5.69 8.27 3.65
C TYR A 82 7.22 8.16 3.70
N ASN A 83 7.92 9.29 3.56
CA ASN A 83 9.38 9.34 3.56
C ASN A 83 9.97 9.00 4.94
N VAL A 84 9.41 9.57 6.01
CA VAL A 84 9.86 9.30 7.39
C VAL A 84 9.54 7.87 7.82
N HIS A 85 8.45 7.28 7.32
CA HIS A 85 8.09 5.89 7.63
C HIS A 85 9.15 4.88 7.17
N GLN A 86 9.98 5.23 6.16
CA GLN A 86 11.08 4.37 5.70
C GLN A 86 12.16 4.15 6.78
N LEU A 87 12.21 4.98 7.83
CA LEU A 87 13.04 4.74 9.02
C LEU A 87 12.72 3.41 9.71
N LEU A 88 11.60 2.75 9.38
CA LEU A 88 11.25 1.42 9.87
C LEU A 88 12.37 0.39 9.61
N PHE A 89 13.05 0.44 8.46
CA PHE A 89 14.15 -0.48 8.17
C PHE A 89 15.33 -0.27 9.13
N LEU A 90 15.63 0.99 9.44
CA LEU A 90 16.68 1.35 10.39
C LEU A 90 16.28 0.97 11.84
N ALA A 91 15.01 1.16 12.20
CA ALA A 91 14.46 0.75 13.48
C ALA A 91 14.55 -0.77 13.68
N ILE A 92 14.21 -1.57 12.65
CA ILE A 92 14.33 -3.03 12.65
C ILE A 92 15.80 -3.45 12.83
N PHE A 93 16.72 -2.82 12.08
CA PHE A 93 18.15 -3.10 12.19
C PHE A 93 18.66 -2.90 13.63
N PHE A 94 18.39 -1.74 14.23
CA PHE A 94 18.80 -1.47 15.62
C PHE A 94 18.09 -2.35 16.65
N THR A 95 16.84 -2.73 16.41
CA THR A 95 16.11 -3.68 17.27
C THR A 95 16.80 -5.04 17.31
N CYS A 96 17.28 -5.54 16.17
CA CYS A 96 18.03 -6.79 16.11
C CYS A 96 19.38 -6.71 16.84
N LEU A 97 20.05 -5.54 16.82
CA LEU A 97 21.29 -5.32 17.57
C LEU A 97 21.06 -5.18 19.08
N HIS A 98 19.93 -4.59 19.50
CA HIS A 98 19.51 -4.51 20.89
C HIS A 98 19.12 -5.90 21.45
N TRP A 99 18.36 -6.68 20.68
CA TRP A 99 17.88 -7.98 21.10
C TRP A 99 17.94 -9.00 19.95
N ALA A 100 19.01 -9.79 19.91
CA ALA A 100 19.26 -10.74 18.81
C ALA A 100 18.12 -11.76 18.59
N ARG A 101 17.36 -12.12 19.65
CA ARG A 101 16.21 -13.04 19.51
C ARG A 101 15.05 -12.41 18.74
N ALA A 102 15.00 -11.09 18.59
CA ALA A 102 14.02 -10.39 17.76
C ALA A 102 14.02 -10.90 16.31
N VAL A 103 15.18 -11.35 15.81
CA VAL A 103 15.33 -11.89 14.45
C VAL A 103 14.34 -13.01 14.18
N TRP A 104 14.10 -13.92 15.14
CA TRP A 104 13.17 -15.04 14.94
C TRP A 104 11.71 -14.59 14.76
N PHE A 105 11.35 -13.43 15.29
CA PHE A 105 10.01 -12.85 15.15
C PHE A 105 9.90 -11.96 13.90
N LEU A 106 10.96 -11.23 13.56
CA LEU A 106 10.95 -10.25 12.48
C LEU A 106 11.26 -10.87 11.11
N LEU A 107 12.12 -11.89 11.06
CA LEU A 107 12.58 -12.50 9.82
C LEU A 107 11.43 -13.01 8.94
N PRO A 108 10.41 -13.74 9.45
CA PRO A 108 9.32 -14.20 8.60
C PRO A 108 8.56 -13.03 7.93
N SER A 109 8.26 -11.97 8.69
CA SER A 109 7.57 -10.79 8.15
C SER A 109 8.41 -10.05 7.11
N VAL A 110 9.71 -9.91 7.35
CA VAL A 110 10.65 -9.27 6.40
C VAL A 110 10.75 -10.10 5.12
N VAL A 111 10.87 -11.43 5.23
CA VAL A 111 10.93 -12.33 4.08
C VAL A 111 9.64 -12.24 3.26
N VAL A 112 8.47 -12.34 3.89
CA VAL A 112 7.18 -12.22 3.20
C VAL A 112 7.02 -10.85 2.55
N TYR A 113 7.44 -9.77 3.22
CA TYR A 113 7.43 -8.42 2.65
C TYR A 113 8.26 -8.36 1.37
N PHE A 114 9.52 -8.82 1.40
CA PHE A 114 10.38 -8.79 0.22
C PHE A 114 9.89 -9.70 -0.90
N ILE A 115 9.38 -10.90 -0.59
CA ILE A 115 8.74 -11.76 -1.60
C ILE A 115 7.58 -11.01 -2.25
N SER A 116 6.69 -10.37 -1.46
CA SER A 116 5.59 -9.57 -1.99
C SER A 116 6.09 -8.42 -2.87
N ARG A 117 7.15 -7.71 -2.47
CA ARG A 117 7.74 -6.61 -3.27
C ARG A 117 8.35 -7.12 -4.57
N VAL A 118 9.04 -8.26 -4.56
CA VAL A 118 9.61 -8.87 -5.75
C VAL A 118 8.50 -9.32 -6.71
N LEU A 119 7.48 -10.02 -6.22
CA LEU A 119 6.34 -10.44 -7.05
C LEU A 119 5.61 -9.24 -7.67
N SER A 120 5.32 -8.22 -6.87
CA SER A 120 4.70 -6.96 -7.33
C SER A 120 5.56 -6.26 -8.39
N HIS A 121 6.88 -6.20 -8.18
CA HIS A 121 7.79 -5.64 -9.17
C HIS A 121 7.79 -6.45 -10.47
N CYS A 122 7.87 -7.79 -10.38
CA CYS A 122 7.84 -8.69 -11.54
C CYS A 122 6.55 -8.52 -12.37
N ASN A 123 5.39 -8.45 -11.71
CA ASN A 123 4.10 -8.21 -12.37
C ASN A 123 4.07 -6.88 -13.13
N GLY A 124 4.69 -5.85 -12.56
CA GLY A 124 4.71 -4.50 -13.12
C GLY A 124 5.83 -4.21 -14.11
N THR A 125 6.56 -5.22 -14.62
CA THR A 125 7.69 -5.00 -15.55
C THR A 125 7.30 -4.99 -17.02
N THR A 126 6.12 -5.51 -17.37
CA THR A 126 5.65 -5.58 -18.77
C THR A 126 4.52 -4.60 -18.99
N PRO A 127 4.59 -3.74 -20.04
CA PRO A 127 3.48 -2.86 -20.38
C PRO A 127 2.29 -3.68 -20.87
N VAL A 128 1.07 -3.23 -20.53
CA VAL A 128 -0.17 -3.83 -21.02
C VAL A 128 -0.62 -3.15 -22.31
N GLU A 129 -1.32 -3.89 -23.15
CA GLU A 129 -1.96 -3.34 -24.34
C GLU A 129 -3.17 -2.49 -23.93
N VAL A 130 -3.15 -1.21 -24.29
CA VAL A 130 -4.26 -0.29 -24.06
C VAL A 130 -5.20 -0.32 -25.26
N LEU A 131 -6.42 -0.79 -25.03
CA LEU A 131 -7.47 -0.90 -26.05
C LEU A 131 -8.22 0.43 -26.22
N GLU A 132 -8.42 1.17 -25.13
CA GLU A 132 -9.16 2.44 -25.14
C GLU A 132 -8.67 3.36 -24.03
N LEU A 133 -8.48 4.65 -24.34
CA LEU A 133 -8.26 5.71 -23.34
C LEU A 133 -9.11 6.95 -23.71
N THR A 134 -10.26 7.08 -23.07
CA THR A 134 -11.29 8.07 -23.43
C THR A 134 -11.69 8.93 -22.24
N ALA A 135 -11.81 10.25 -22.42
CA ALA A 135 -12.44 11.12 -21.42
C ALA A 135 -13.97 10.97 -21.45
N LEU A 136 -14.56 10.56 -20.33
CA LEU A 136 -16.02 10.53 -20.14
C LEU A 136 -16.55 11.89 -19.67
N SER A 137 -15.72 12.64 -18.94
CA SER A 137 -16.00 14.02 -18.52
C SER A 137 -14.67 14.76 -18.31
N PRO A 138 -14.67 16.09 -18.08
CA PRO A 138 -13.45 16.84 -17.77
C PRO A 138 -12.66 16.30 -16.56
N SER A 139 -13.31 15.54 -15.67
CA SER A 139 -12.74 14.99 -14.45
C SER A 139 -12.76 13.45 -14.38
N LEU A 140 -13.17 12.76 -15.44
CA LEU A 140 -13.32 11.29 -15.45
C LEU A 140 -12.84 10.71 -16.77
N CYS A 141 -11.93 9.75 -16.68
CA CYS A 141 -11.41 9.00 -17.82
C CYS A 141 -11.71 7.50 -17.69
N LYS A 142 -12.00 6.87 -18.82
CA LYS A 142 -12.13 5.43 -18.99
C LYS A 142 -10.86 4.90 -19.64
N LEU A 143 -10.24 3.93 -18.99
CA LEU A 143 -9.11 3.17 -19.50
C LEU A 143 -9.56 1.71 -19.69
N VAL A 144 -9.41 1.18 -20.90
CA VAL A 144 -9.65 -0.24 -21.20
C VAL A 144 -8.32 -0.86 -21.61
N ILE A 145 -7.96 -1.94 -20.95
CA ILE A 145 -6.72 -2.67 -21.20
C ILE A 145 -7.03 -4.13 -21.54
N ALA A 146 -6.20 -4.72 -22.38
CA ALA A 146 -6.31 -6.13 -22.73
C ALA A 146 -5.93 -7.01 -21.52
N CYS A 147 -6.67 -8.09 -21.35
CA CYS A 147 -6.41 -9.11 -20.35
C CYS A 147 -6.08 -10.44 -21.02
N MET A 148 -5.23 -11.24 -20.39
CA MET A 148 -5.02 -12.61 -20.83
C MET A 148 -6.28 -13.44 -20.55
N SER A 149 -6.81 -14.10 -21.59
CA SER A 149 -8.01 -14.95 -21.55
C SER A 149 -7.87 -16.24 -20.71
N SER A 150 -6.73 -16.48 -20.04
CA SER A 150 -6.49 -17.72 -19.29
C SER A 150 -7.24 -17.70 -17.96
N GLU A 151 -7.90 -18.81 -17.59
CA GLU A 151 -8.67 -18.95 -16.33
C GLU A 151 -7.84 -18.63 -15.06
N ARG A 152 -6.51 -18.77 -15.12
CA ARG A 152 -5.61 -18.44 -14.00
C ARG A 152 -5.23 -16.96 -13.92
N GLY A 153 -5.62 -16.15 -14.91
CA GLY A 153 -5.25 -14.74 -15.06
C GLY A 153 -6.45 -13.79 -15.15
N GLN A 154 -7.65 -14.25 -14.81
CA GLN A 154 -8.84 -13.40 -14.76
C GLN A 154 -8.99 -12.74 -13.39
N TYR A 155 -9.35 -11.46 -13.41
CA TYR A 155 -9.78 -10.74 -12.22
C TYR A 155 -11.17 -11.19 -11.79
N GLN A 156 -11.50 -10.91 -10.54
CA GLN A 156 -12.85 -11.06 -10.01
C GLN A 156 -13.47 -9.70 -9.72
N VAL A 157 -14.80 -9.64 -9.77
CA VAL A 157 -15.55 -8.42 -9.48
C VAL A 157 -15.23 -7.90 -8.08
N GLY A 158 -14.98 -6.58 -8.00
CA GLY A 158 -14.61 -5.90 -6.76
C GLY A 158 -13.11 -5.82 -6.48
N GLN A 159 -12.29 -6.56 -7.25
CA GLN A 159 -10.84 -6.43 -7.16
C GLN A 159 -10.34 -5.11 -7.77
N PHE A 160 -9.14 -4.72 -7.37
CA PHE A 160 -8.46 -3.53 -7.85
C PHE A 160 -7.06 -3.87 -8.34
N VAL A 161 -6.51 -2.98 -9.16
CA VAL A 161 -5.16 -3.07 -9.70
C VAL A 161 -4.40 -1.78 -9.38
N TYR A 162 -3.08 -1.86 -9.31
CA TYR A 162 -2.22 -0.68 -9.32
C TYR A 162 -1.84 -0.35 -10.75
N LEU A 163 -1.98 0.93 -11.10
CA LEU A 163 -1.59 1.48 -12.39
C LEU A 163 -0.34 2.33 -12.26
N ASN A 164 0.56 2.18 -13.22
CA ASN A 164 1.66 3.10 -13.46
C ASN A 164 1.65 3.56 -14.92
N ILE A 165 1.87 4.85 -15.12
CA ILE A 165 1.94 5.48 -16.45
C ILE A 165 3.25 6.29 -16.47
N PRO A 166 4.32 5.77 -17.10
CA PRO A 166 5.65 6.37 -17.03
C PRO A 166 5.72 7.81 -17.54
N ALA A 167 4.83 8.18 -18.48
CA ALA A 167 4.72 9.54 -19.01
C ALA A 167 4.29 10.57 -17.94
N ILE A 168 3.62 10.13 -16.87
CA ILE A 168 3.21 10.95 -15.73
C ILE A 168 4.23 10.82 -14.60
N SER A 169 4.56 9.57 -14.24
CA SER A 169 5.48 9.25 -13.15
C SER A 169 5.99 7.81 -13.29
N ARG A 170 7.31 7.63 -13.22
CA ARG A 170 7.95 6.30 -13.31
C ARG A 170 7.92 5.50 -12.01
N ILE A 171 7.57 6.14 -10.89
CA ILE A 171 7.73 5.56 -9.55
C ILE A 171 6.38 5.44 -8.84
N GLU A 172 5.40 6.27 -9.21
CA GLU A 172 4.10 6.29 -8.54
C GLU A 172 3.16 5.21 -9.12
N TRP A 173 2.68 4.34 -8.24
CA TRP A 173 1.68 3.31 -8.53
C TRP A 173 0.40 3.65 -7.77
N HIS A 174 -0.73 3.72 -8.47
CA HIS A 174 -2.01 4.12 -7.90
C HIS A 174 -3.07 3.02 -8.04
N ALA A 175 -3.74 2.71 -6.94
CA ALA A 175 -4.78 1.69 -6.91
C ALA A 175 -6.09 2.19 -7.52
N PHE A 176 -6.66 1.41 -8.43
CA PHE A 176 -7.98 1.64 -9.02
C PHE A 176 -8.78 0.34 -9.10
N THR A 177 -10.04 0.41 -8.68
CA THR A 177 -10.98 -0.72 -8.77
C THR A 177 -11.36 -0.99 -10.22
N VAL A 178 -11.46 -2.27 -10.58
CA VAL A 178 -11.95 -2.68 -11.90
C VAL A 178 -13.46 -2.45 -11.97
N ALA A 179 -13.90 -1.77 -13.02
CA ALA A 179 -15.28 -1.35 -13.23
C ALA A 179 -16.11 -2.36 -14.04
N SER A 180 -15.45 -3.27 -14.76
CA SER A 180 -16.10 -4.25 -15.62
C SER A 180 -16.27 -5.62 -14.95
N SER A 181 -17.03 -6.52 -15.58
CA SER A 181 -17.11 -7.95 -15.21
C SER A 181 -16.27 -8.83 -16.15
N PRO A 182 -15.54 -9.83 -15.61
CA PRO A 182 -14.83 -10.83 -16.43
C PRO A 182 -15.79 -11.69 -17.27
N LYS A 183 -17.05 -11.87 -16.86
CA LYS A 183 -18.06 -12.58 -17.66
C LYS A 183 -18.50 -11.78 -18.88
N SER A 184 -18.73 -10.47 -18.70
CA SER A 184 -19.13 -9.60 -19.81
C SER A 184 -17.97 -9.25 -20.74
N SER A 185 -16.76 -9.13 -20.20
CA SER A 185 -15.54 -8.74 -20.93
C SER A 185 -14.41 -9.71 -20.58
N PRO A 186 -14.34 -10.89 -21.24
CA PRO A 186 -13.37 -11.94 -20.87
C PRO A 186 -11.92 -11.59 -21.23
N ASN A 187 -11.72 -10.71 -22.21
CA ASN A 187 -10.40 -10.38 -22.78
C ASN A 187 -9.97 -8.94 -22.47
N SER A 188 -10.70 -8.23 -21.63
CA SER A 188 -10.36 -6.85 -21.26
C SER A 188 -10.87 -6.50 -19.87
N MET A 189 -10.28 -5.47 -19.28
CA MET A 189 -10.79 -4.86 -18.07
C MET A 189 -10.92 -3.36 -18.25
N THR A 190 -11.98 -2.80 -17.69
CA THR A 190 -12.26 -1.37 -17.69
C THR A 190 -11.94 -0.78 -16.34
N ILE A 191 -11.22 0.34 -16.34
CA ILE A 191 -10.87 1.11 -15.15
C ILE A 191 -11.39 2.54 -15.34
N LEU A 192 -12.06 3.04 -14.30
CA LEU A 192 -12.57 4.40 -14.27
C LEU A 192 -11.73 5.25 -13.32
N VAL A 193 -11.08 6.29 -13.86
CA VAL A 193 -10.18 7.16 -13.11
C VAL A 193 -10.76 8.56 -13.02
N LYS A 194 -11.05 9.00 -11.78
CA LYS A 194 -11.51 10.36 -11.49
C LYS A 194 -10.33 11.24 -11.06
N ALA A 195 -10.28 12.46 -11.57
CA ALA A 195 -9.32 13.50 -11.15
C ALA A 195 -9.64 13.98 -9.73
N LEU A 196 -8.82 13.56 -8.76
CA LEU A 196 -8.96 13.88 -7.34
C LEU A 196 -7.65 14.36 -6.68
N GLY A 197 -6.55 14.36 -7.41
CA GLY A 197 -5.25 14.81 -6.96
C GLY A 197 -4.22 14.81 -8.07
N ASP A 198 -3.01 15.27 -7.74
CA ASP A 198 -1.96 15.66 -8.68
C ASP A 198 -1.70 14.63 -9.79
N TRP A 199 -1.57 13.35 -9.45
CA TRP A 199 -1.32 12.30 -10.45
C TRP A 199 -2.51 12.09 -11.39
N THR A 200 -3.73 12.00 -10.83
CA THR A 200 -4.95 11.80 -11.62
C THR A 200 -5.33 13.00 -12.48
N GLU A 201 -4.99 14.23 -12.06
CA GLU A 201 -5.17 15.45 -12.86
C GLU A 201 -4.19 15.49 -14.04
N LYS A 202 -2.93 15.10 -13.83
CA LYS A 202 -1.95 14.92 -14.90
C LYS A 202 -2.40 13.86 -15.90
N LEU A 203 -3.05 12.78 -15.43
CA LEU A 203 -3.63 11.76 -16.32
C LEU A 203 -4.70 12.33 -17.25
N MET A 204 -5.59 13.20 -16.75
CA MET A 204 -6.59 13.85 -17.62
C MET A 204 -5.92 14.69 -18.71
N THR A 205 -4.87 15.44 -18.36
CA THR A 205 -4.11 16.25 -19.33
C THR A 205 -3.38 15.36 -20.33
N TYR A 206 -2.75 14.28 -19.87
CA TYR A 206 -2.05 13.32 -20.71
C TYR A 206 -3.01 12.61 -21.68
N GLN A 207 -4.19 12.22 -21.22
CA GLN A 207 -5.22 11.63 -22.08
C GLN A 207 -5.61 12.57 -23.23
N GLN A 208 -5.82 13.86 -22.95
CA GLN A 208 -6.13 14.86 -23.98
C GLN A 208 -5.00 14.98 -25.01
N MET A 209 -3.74 14.92 -24.56
CA MET A 209 -2.58 14.90 -25.46
C MET A 209 -2.55 13.63 -26.32
N CYS A 210 -2.80 12.46 -25.72
CA CYS A 210 -2.88 11.19 -26.45
C CYS A 210 -3.94 11.24 -27.55
N THR A 211 -5.13 11.75 -27.26
CA THR A 211 -6.21 11.88 -28.25
C THR A 211 -5.85 12.89 -29.35
N ARG A 212 -5.29 14.05 -29.00
CA ARG A 212 -4.96 15.10 -29.98
C ARG A 212 -3.83 14.71 -30.92
N CYS A 213 -2.84 13.99 -30.41
CA CYS A 213 -1.62 13.64 -31.13
C CYS A 213 -1.59 12.16 -31.60
N SER A 214 -2.68 11.42 -31.40
CA SER A 214 -2.77 9.98 -31.71
C SER A 214 -1.64 9.15 -31.08
N ILE A 215 -1.27 9.46 -29.84
CA ILE A 215 -0.21 8.76 -29.10
C ILE A 215 -0.83 7.57 -28.39
N GLN A 216 -0.28 6.37 -28.63
CA GLN A 216 -0.61 5.18 -27.85
C GLN A 216 0.03 5.27 -26.46
N PRO A 217 -0.76 5.27 -25.37
CA PRO A 217 -0.21 5.38 -24.02
C PRO A 217 0.44 4.06 -23.58
N GLU A 218 1.61 4.17 -22.95
CA GLU A 218 2.24 3.06 -22.27
C GLU A 218 1.74 2.99 -20.82
N VAL A 219 1.19 1.83 -20.42
CA VAL A 219 0.59 1.60 -19.11
C VAL A 219 1.13 0.30 -18.53
N TYR A 220 1.44 0.30 -17.25
CA TYR A 220 1.85 -0.88 -16.48
C TYR A 220 0.82 -1.16 -15.40
N VAL A 221 0.60 -2.44 -15.14
CA VAL A 221 -0.46 -2.92 -14.23
C VAL A 221 0.13 -3.96 -13.29
N ASP A 222 -0.12 -3.80 -12.00
CA ASP A 222 0.15 -4.83 -11.00
C ASP A 222 -1.14 -5.17 -10.26
N GLY A 223 -1.52 -6.45 -10.24
CA GLY A 223 -2.42 -6.94 -9.20
C GLY A 223 -3.38 -8.04 -9.57
N TYR A 224 -4.66 -7.66 -9.49
CA TYR A 224 -5.81 -8.40 -8.92
C TYR A 224 -5.73 -8.53 -7.40
N PHE A 225 -5.72 -7.38 -6.75
CA PHE A 225 -5.76 -7.28 -5.29
C PHE A 225 -7.18 -7.10 -4.78
N GLY A 226 -7.37 -7.45 -3.50
CA GLY A 226 -8.65 -7.38 -2.83
C GLY A 226 -9.41 -8.71 -2.84
N VAL A 227 -10.46 -8.75 -2.02
CA VAL A 227 -11.35 -9.91 -1.91
C VAL A 227 -12.41 -9.81 -2.99
N SER A 228 -12.71 -10.93 -3.63
CA SER A 228 -13.82 -11.03 -4.57
C SER A 228 -15.14 -10.71 -3.88
N LEU A 229 -15.94 -9.87 -4.51
CA LEU A 229 -17.30 -9.59 -4.04
C LEU A 229 -18.30 -10.62 -4.57
N ALA A 230 -17.92 -11.47 -5.52
CA ALA A 230 -18.79 -12.43 -6.20
C ALA A 230 -19.54 -13.33 -5.20
N GLU A 231 -18.82 -13.97 -4.28
CA GLU A 231 -19.40 -14.86 -3.27
C GLU A 231 -20.36 -14.13 -2.33
N THR A 232 -20.13 -12.83 -2.08
CA THR A 232 -20.93 -12.06 -1.13
C THR A 232 -22.31 -11.74 -1.67
N TYR A 233 -22.41 -11.20 -2.89
CA TYR A 233 -23.72 -10.80 -3.43
C TYR A 233 -24.49 -11.99 -4.03
N GLN A 234 -23.81 -13.04 -4.50
CA GLN A 234 -24.46 -14.25 -5.02
C GLN A 234 -25.14 -15.08 -3.92
N ALA A 235 -24.74 -14.90 -2.66
CA ALA A 235 -25.35 -15.58 -1.52
C ALA A 235 -26.77 -15.08 -1.19
N TYR A 236 -27.24 -13.98 -1.79
CA TYR A 236 -28.52 -13.35 -1.49
C TYR A 236 -29.42 -13.24 -2.72
N ASN A 237 -30.72 -13.51 -2.55
CA ASN A 237 -31.73 -13.36 -3.62
C ASN A 237 -32.02 -11.89 -3.99
N THR A 238 -31.73 -10.96 -3.09
CA THR A 238 -31.99 -9.52 -3.29
C THR A 238 -30.79 -8.74 -2.78
N VAL A 239 -30.23 -7.91 -3.65
CA VAL A 239 -29.03 -7.11 -3.38
C VAL A 239 -29.37 -5.64 -3.61
N ILE A 240 -29.10 -4.80 -2.61
CA ILE A 240 -29.24 -3.35 -2.71
C ILE A 240 -27.85 -2.75 -2.83
N LEU A 241 -27.55 -2.16 -4.00
CA LEU A 241 -26.28 -1.50 -4.25
C LEU A 241 -26.42 0.00 -3.98
N VAL A 242 -25.70 0.51 -2.98
CA VAL A 242 -25.68 1.94 -2.62
C VAL A 242 -24.29 2.50 -2.91
N GLY A 243 -24.19 3.35 -3.94
CA GLY A 243 -22.93 3.95 -4.39
C GLY A 243 -22.92 5.46 -4.28
N GLY A 244 -21.74 6.03 -3.98
CA GLY A 244 -21.52 7.48 -3.96
C GLY A 244 -20.13 7.83 -4.46
N GLY A 245 -20.05 8.83 -5.35
CA GLY A 245 -18.77 9.29 -5.93
C GLY A 245 -18.02 8.17 -6.65
N VAL A 246 -16.71 8.05 -6.41
CA VAL A 246 -15.87 6.97 -6.98
C VAL A 246 -16.21 5.58 -6.43
N GLY A 247 -16.97 5.50 -5.33
CA GLY A 247 -17.43 4.23 -4.75
C GLY A 247 -18.44 3.48 -5.63
N ILE A 248 -18.91 4.08 -6.73
CA ILE A 248 -19.77 3.41 -7.71
C ILE A 248 -19.01 2.38 -8.56
N THR A 249 -17.69 2.52 -8.73
CA THR A 249 -16.88 1.67 -9.62
C THR A 249 -17.02 0.16 -9.35
N PRO A 250 -16.86 -0.36 -8.12
CA PRO A 250 -17.09 -1.78 -7.87
C PRO A 250 -18.54 -2.23 -8.11
N LEU A 251 -19.51 -1.33 -7.94
CA LEU A 251 -20.93 -1.65 -8.14
C LEU A 251 -21.24 -1.84 -9.62
N LEU A 252 -20.57 -1.11 -10.51
CA LEU A 252 -20.69 -1.31 -11.96
C LEU A 252 -20.25 -2.73 -12.36
N GLY A 253 -19.13 -3.21 -11.81
CA GLY A 253 -18.67 -4.57 -12.07
C GLY A 253 -19.66 -5.63 -11.59
N ILE A 254 -20.29 -5.42 -10.42
CA ILE A 254 -21.35 -6.30 -9.91
C ILE A 254 -22.57 -6.29 -10.84
N LEU A 255 -23.01 -5.11 -11.28
CA LEU A 255 -24.15 -4.97 -12.18
C LEU A 255 -23.91 -5.65 -13.52
N GLU A 256 -22.74 -5.44 -14.14
CA GLU A 256 -22.37 -6.12 -15.39
C GLU A 256 -22.37 -7.64 -15.22
N GLU A 257 -21.83 -8.15 -14.11
CA GLU A 257 -21.79 -9.59 -13.86
C GLU A 257 -23.20 -10.20 -13.68
N VAL A 258 -24.06 -9.52 -12.92
CA VAL A 258 -25.44 -9.96 -12.70
C VAL A 258 -26.21 -9.96 -14.02
N CYS A 259 -26.08 -8.90 -14.83
CA CYS A 259 -26.70 -8.82 -16.16
C CYS A 259 -26.19 -9.92 -17.09
N ALA A 260 -24.89 -10.17 -17.15
CA ALA A 260 -24.31 -11.23 -17.96
C ALA A 260 -24.83 -12.62 -17.54
N THR A 261 -24.88 -12.88 -16.23
CA THR A 261 -25.36 -14.16 -15.68
C THR A 261 -26.85 -14.40 -15.98
N HIS A 262 -27.69 -13.36 -15.91
CA HIS A 262 -29.11 -13.49 -16.25
C HIS A 262 -29.34 -13.69 -17.75
N THR A 263 -28.50 -13.09 -18.59
CA THR A 263 -28.58 -13.26 -20.05
C THR A 263 -28.31 -14.73 -20.43
N ASP A 264 -27.31 -15.37 -19.83
CA ASP A 264 -27.01 -16.79 -20.05
C ASP A 264 -28.15 -17.75 -19.65
N ILE A 265 -28.99 -17.36 -18.70
CA ILE A 265 -30.15 -18.17 -18.26
C ILE A 265 -31.30 -18.09 -19.27
N ILE A 266 -31.50 -16.94 -19.93
CA ILE A 266 -32.59 -16.73 -20.87
C ILE A 266 -32.32 -17.43 -22.21
N TYR A 267 -31.05 -17.57 -22.59
CA TYR A 267 -30.64 -18.21 -23.85
C TYR A 267 -30.27 -19.70 -23.71
N ARG A 268 -30.58 -20.33 -22.57
CA ARG A 268 -30.54 -21.79 -22.38
C ARG A 268 -31.95 -22.37 -22.33
#